data_AF-A0A954JLI4-F1
#
_entry.id   AF-A0A954JLI4-F1
#
_cell.length_a   1.000
_cell.length_b   1.000
_cell.length_c   1.000
_cell.angle_alpha   90.00
_cell.angle_beta   90.00
_cell.angle_gamma   90.00
#
_symmetry.space_group_name_H-M   'P 1'
#
loop_
_entity.id
_entity.type
_entity.pdbx_description
1 polymer ?
#
loop_
_entity_poly.entity_id
_entity_poly.type
_entity_poly.pdbx_seq_one_letter_code
_entity_poly.pdbx_strand_id
1 'polypeptide(L)'
;MSQSLAESLFQELEQIVLIDPHTHINPHSAPSQTLADIMGYHYYTELAHSAGLPKDQIEQEGLDPKEKVGRLVGKLADLDNTIQVSWLLDICREFFGFTDDRLTPENWESVYDSALEKMAQPDWEKQVLDHSKLEKVFLTNDFDDPLEGFDTNLYIPCLRTDDLVFHFTKKAVQQRLEKATEIEVHDVVTMREAIGKLFAHFCAKGAKACAISIPPSFQPMKCDPGAVSAIIKRANKQQKLTDAEQAMLSAFAFWTITEFCAEHKLPFDLMIGVNRRVYEDGVFQGQDLFDKRVSLIQYKELFNAFPQVTFPISVLGSTSNQELVSYA
;
A
#
# COMPACT_ATOMS: atom_id res chain seq x y z
N MET A 1 8.10 20.03 27.76
CA MET A 1 7.05 20.86 27.13
C MET A 1 5.91 20.98 28.13
N SER A 2 5.32 22.16 28.33
CA SER A 2 4.13 22.25 29.18
C SER A 2 2.94 21.63 28.45
N GLN A 3 1.98 21.08 29.19
CA GLN A 3 0.74 20.56 28.62
C GLN A 3 0.02 21.62 27.77
N SER A 4 -0.02 22.86 28.26
CA SER A 4 -0.60 24.00 27.53
C SER A 4 0.05 24.27 26.17
N LEU A 5 1.37 24.12 26.05
CA LEU A 5 2.08 24.33 24.80
C LEU A 5 1.82 23.18 23.82
N ALA A 6 1.76 21.94 24.31
CA ALA A 6 1.44 20.79 23.47
C ALA A 6 0.01 20.91 22.90
N GLU A 7 -0.97 21.30 23.72
CA GLU A 7 -2.35 21.52 23.30
C GLU A 7 -2.46 22.65 22.27
N SER A 8 -1.79 23.78 22.49
CA SER A 8 -1.79 24.87 21.50
C SER A 8 -1.14 24.48 20.17
N LEU A 9 0.00 23.76 20.21
CA LEU A 9 0.64 23.28 18.98
C LEU A 9 -0.24 22.27 18.24
N PHE A 10 -0.90 21.38 18.98
CA PHE A 10 -1.81 20.40 18.40
C PHE A 10 -2.97 21.08 17.66
N GLN A 11 -3.62 22.07 18.29
CA GLN A 11 -4.73 22.82 17.68
C GLN A 11 -4.32 23.53 16.38
N GLU A 12 -3.10 24.06 16.31
CA GLU A 12 -2.56 24.69 15.09
C GLU A 12 -2.27 23.65 14.00
N LEU A 13 -1.68 22.50 14.37
CA LEU A 13 -1.44 21.40 13.43
C LEU A 13 -2.75 20.85 12.85
N GLU A 14 -3.80 20.76 13.67
CA GLU A 14 -5.12 20.31 13.22
C GLU A 14 -5.72 21.25 12.17
N GLN A 15 -5.30 22.51 12.04
CA GLN A 15 -5.82 23.42 11.00
C GLN A 15 -5.21 23.21 9.62
N ILE A 16 -4.14 22.42 9.50
CA ILE A 16 -3.43 22.24 8.25
C ILE A 16 -4.25 21.35 7.31
N VAL A 17 -4.53 21.85 6.11
CA VAL A 17 -5.08 21.05 5.00
C VAL A 17 -3.98 20.17 4.44
N LEU A 18 -4.29 18.88 4.27
CA LEU A 18 -3.34 17.83 3.96
C LEU A 18 -3.45 17.39 2.49
N ILE A 19 -2.31 17.00 1.95
CA ILE A 19 -2.20 16.13 0.79
C ILE A 19 -1.65 14.81 1.32
N ASP A 20 -2.43 13.74 1.24
CA ASP A 20 -1.96 12.42 1.66
C ASP A 20 -1.02 11.87 0.57
N PRO A 21 0.29 11.69 0.85
CA PRO A 21 1.27 11.34 -0.17
C PRO A 21 1.29 9.85 -0.52
N HIS A 22 0.57 8.98 0.20
CA HIS A 22 0.54 7.55 -0.11
C HIS A 22 -0.66 6.82 0.48
N THR A 23 -1.55 6.29 -0.38
CA THR A 23 -2.68 5.45 0.04
C THR A 23 -2.92 4.26 -0.89
N HIS A 24 -3.85 3.40 -0.47
CA HIS A 24 -4.41 2.31 -1.28
C HIS A 24 -5.92 2.53 -1.56
N ILE A 25 -6.36 3.77 -1.61
CA ILE A 25 -7.76 4.10 -1.92
C ILE A 25 -8.10 3.62 -3.34
N ASN A 26 -9.30 3.04 -3.50
CA ASN A 26 -9.91 2.83 -4.80
C ASN A 26 -10.72 4.09 -5.16
N PRO A 27 -10.32 4.86 -6.19
CA PRO A 27 -10.97 6.14 -6.50
C PRO A 27 -12.41 6.00 -7.01
N HIS A 28 -12.89 4.79 -7.32
CA HIS A 28 -14.27 4.53 -7.71
C HIS A 28 -15.19 4.14 -6.55
N SER A 29 -14.62 3.90 -5.37
CA SER A 29 -15.33 3.50 -4.16
C SER A 29 -14.49 3.91 -2.94
N ALA A 30 -14.14 5.19 -2.88
CA ALA A 30 -13.19 5.71 -1.92
C ALA A 30 -13.68 5.64 -0.47
N PRO A 31 -14.89 6.12 -0.11
CA PRO A 31 -15.40 5.96 1.24
C PRO A 31 -15.99 4.58 1.47
N SER A 32 -16.01 4.17 2.75
CA SER A 32 -16.76 3.00 3.21
C SER A 32 -18.27 3.15 2.97
N GLN A 33 -18.94 2.00 2.75
CA GLN A 33 -20.39 1.89 2.59
C GLN A 33 -21.06 1.32 3.84
N THR A 34 -20.33 0.53 4.62
CA THR A 34 -20.79 0.02 5.92
C THR A 34 -19.66 0.02 6.96
N LEU A 35 -20.00 -0.14 8.24
CA LEU A 35 -19.01 -0.32 9.30
C LEU A 35 -18.15 -1.59 9.10
N ALA A 36 -18.61 -2.55 8.28
CA ALA A 36 -17.82 -3.73 7.92
C ALA A 36 -16.63 -3.42 7.00
N ASP A 37 -16.65 -2.32 6.25
CA ASP A 37 -15.49 -1.90 5.45
C ASP A 37 -14.37 -1.36 6.34
N ILE A 38 -14.74 -0.79 7.50
CA ILE A 38 -13.80 -0.29 8.52
C ILE A 38 -13.34 -1.46 9.39
N MET A 39 -14.25 -2.12 10.11
CA MET A 39 -13.90 -3.20 11.04
C MET A 39 -13.47 -4.48 10.34
N GLY A 40 -13.91 -4.72 9.10
CA GLY A 40 -13.46 -5.85 8.30
C GLY A 40 -12.09 -5.65 7.66
N TYR A 41 -11.49 -4.47 7.81
CA TYR A 41 -10.13 -4.19 7.37
C TYR A 41 -9.10 -4.89 8.27
N HIS A 42 -7.93 -5.20 7.69
CA HIS A 42 -6.97 -6.12 8.30
C HIS A 42 -6.47 -5.70 9.68
N TYR A 43 -6.39 -4.39 9.98
CA TYR A 43 -6.02 -3.88 11.31
C TYR A 43 -6.83 -4.50 12.45
N TYR A 44 -8.12 -4.77 12.23
CA TYR A 44 -8.99 -5.31 13.27
C TYR A 44 -9.16 -6.82 13.13
N THR A 45 -9.24 -7.35 11.91
CA THR A 45 -9.41 -8.78 11.70
C THR A 45 -8.16 -9.56 12.11
N GLU A 46 -6.96 -9.04 11.85
CA GLU A 46 -5.70 -9.69 12.24
C GLU A 46 -5.53 -9.69 13.76
N LEU A 47 -5.91 -8.59 14.44
CA LEU A 47 -5.88 -8.49 15.89
C LEU A 47 -6.93 -9.40 16.54
N ALA A 48 -8.16 -9.41 16.04
CA ALA A 48 -9.20 -10.31 16.52
C ALA A 48 -8.77 -11.78 16.34
N HIS A 49 -8.15 -12.10 15.20
CA HIS A 49 -7.59 -13.42 14.96
C HIS A 49 -6.44 -13.76 15.92
N SER A 50 -5.51 -12.83 16.12
CA SER A 50 -4.41 -12.96 17.08
C SER A 50 -4.91 -13.11 18.52
N ALA A 51 -6.06 -12.51 18.86
CA ALA A 51 -6.76 -12.67 20.14
C ALA A 51 -7.64 -13.94 20.19
N GLY A 52 -7.51 -14.84 19.22
CA GLY A 52 -8.09 -16.18 19.23
C GLY A 52 -9.44 -16.31 18.54
N LEU A 53 -9.90 -15.33 17.75
CA LEU A 53 -11.06 -15.51 16.88
C LEU A 53 -10.67 -16.35 15.64
N PRO A 54 -11.29 -17.50 15.39
CA PRO A 54 -10.93 -18.34 14.26
C PRO A 54 -11.12 -17.62 12.91
N LYS A 55 -10.16 -17.80 11.98
CA LYS A 55 -10.19 -17.19 10.65
C LYS A 55 -11.47 -17.53 9.87
N ASP A 56 -11.92 -18.77 9.96
CA ASP A 56 -13.15 -19.25 9.32
C ASP A 56 -14.42 -18.55 9.84
N GLN A 57 -14.40 -18.01 11.06
CA GLN A 57 -15.49 -17.17 11.57
C GLN A 57 -15.40 -15.72 11.06
N ILE A 58 -14.20 -15.22 10.76
CA ILE A 58 -13.98 -13.86 10.27
C ILE A 58 -14.25 -13.76 8.76
N GLU A 59 -13.85 -14.80 8.02
CA GLU A 59 -13.82 -14.84 6.55
C GLU A 59 -14.81 -15.85 5.97
N GLN A 60 -15.84 -16.20 6.73
CA GLN A 60 -16.90 -17.09 6.25
C GLN A 60 -17.46 -16.56 4.91
N GLU A 61 -17.51 -17.43 3.90
CA GLU A 61 -18.06 -17.06 2.60
C GLU A 61 -19.55 -16.68 2.71
N GLY A 62 -19.93 -15.58 2.07
CA GLY A 62 -21.30 -15.07 2.10
C GLY A 62 -21.74 -14.48 3.44
N LEU A 63 -20.80 -14.20 4.35
CA LEU A 63 -21.10 -13.57 5.64
C LEU A 63 -21.71 -12.19 5.45
N ASP A 64 -22.84 -11.95 6.11
CA ASP A 64 -23.49 -10.64 6.11
C ASP A 64 -22.57 -9.58 6.76
N PRO A 65 -22.44 -8.36 6.19
CA PRO A 65 -21.58 -7.31 6.74
C PRO A 65 -21.88 -6.97 8.21
N LYS A 66 -23.16 -6.91 8.61
CA LYS A 66 -23.55 -6.62 10.00
C LYS A 66 -23.17 -7.79 10.91
N GLU A 67 -23.39 -9.03 10.46
CA GLU A 67 -22.95 -10.21 11.21
C GLU A 67 -21.42 -10.26 11.39
N LYS A 68 -20.65 -9.91 10.36
CA LYS A 68 -19.18 -9.81 10.44
C LYS A 68 -18.75 -8.82 11.52
N VAL A 69 -19.35 -7.64 11.56
CA VAL A 69 -19.09 -6.64 12.60
C VAL A 69 -19.41 -7.21 13.99
N GLY A 70 -20.59 -7.83 14.16
CA GLY A 70 -20.97 -8.43 15.45
C GLY A 70 -19.97 -9.47 15.96
N ARG A 71 -19.44 -10.33 15.08
CA ARG A 71 -18.39 -11.30 15.43
C ARG A 71 -17.09 -10.62 15.89
N LEU A 72 -16.69 -9.55 15.23
CA LEU A 72 -15.48 -8.79 15.58
C LEU A 72 -15.64 -7.97 16.87
N VAL A 73 -16.81 -7.39 17.10
CA VAL A 73 -17.14 -6.67 18.34
C VAL A 73 -16.97 -7.57 19.56
N GLY A 74 -17.32 -8.86 19.44
CA GLY A 74 -17.10 -9.86 20.49
C GLY A 74 -15.63 -10.01 20.93
N LYS A 75 -14.68 -9.48 20.17
CA LYS A 75 -13.25 -9.47 20.51
C LYS A 75 -12.69 -8.14 20.96
N LEU A 76 -13.43 -7.04 20.88
CA LEU A 76 -12.88 -5.72 21.22
C LEU A 76 -12.49 -5.59 22.69
N ALA A 77 -13.09 -6.36 23.60
CA ALA A 77 -12.65 -6.41 25.00
C ALA A 77 -11.22 -6.95 25.17
N ASP A 78 -10.78 -7.86 24.29
CA ASP A 78 -9.40 -8.38 24.27
C ASP A 78 -8.41 -7.41 23.61
N LEU A 79 -8.91 -6.33 22.99
CA LEU A 79 -8.16 -5.41 22.13
C LEU A 79 -8.21 -3.95 22.58
N ASP A 80 -8.89 -3.65 23.69
CA ASP A 80 -9.20 -2.29 24.15
C ASP A 80 -7.96 -1.45 24.50
N ASN A 81 -6.81 -2.10 24.67
CA ASN A 81 -5.53 -1.50 24.95
C ASN A 81 -4.71 -1.15 23.69
N THR A 82 -5.21 -1.48 22.50
CA THR A 82 -4.48 -1.30 21.24
C THR A 82 -4.72 0.09 20.64
N ILE A 83 -3.72 0.64 19.96
CA ILE A 83 -3.86 1.95 19.29
C ILE A 83 -4.86 1.86 18.12
N GLN A 84 -4.98 0.70 17.49
CA GLN A 84 -5.95 0.43 16.42
C GLN A 84 -7.39 0.59 16.92
N VAL A 85 -7.71 0.09 18.11
CA VAL A 85 -9.05 0.31 18.70
C VAL A 85 -9.27 1.79 19.06
N SER A 86 -8.23 2.54 19.45
CA SER A 86 -8.34 4.00 19.58
C SER A 86 -8.76 4.65 18.25
N TRP A 87 -8.15 4.28 17.13
CA TRP A 87 -8.53 4.78 15.80
C TRP A 87 -9.99 4.49 15.47
N LEU A 88 -10.47 3.27 15.75
CA LEU A 88 -11.87 2.90 15.54
C LEU A 88 -12.81 3.81 16.34
N LEU A 89 -12.52 4.01 17.62
CA LEU A 89 -13.35 4.83 18.49
C LEU A 89 -13.37 6.30 18.03
N ASP A 90 -12.23 6.83 17.62
CA ASP A 90 -12.14 8.21 17.11
C ASP A 90 -12.91 8.35 15.79
N ILE A 91 -12.79 7.38 14.86
CA ILE A 91 -13.62 7.34 13.65
C ILE A 91 -15.11 7.31 14.00
N CYS A 92 -15.53 6.44 14.94
CA CYS A 92 -16.92 6.34 15.34
C CYS A 92 -17.45 7.63 15.98
N ARG A 93 -16.63 8.35 16.75
CA ARG A 93 -16.99 9.64 17.36
C ARG A 93 -17.12 10.74 16.31
N GLU A 94 -16.09 10.90 15.49
CA GLU A 94 -15.99 11.98 14.52
C GLU A 94 -17.05 11.88 13.42
N PHE A 95 -17.34 10.65 12.97
CA PHE A 95 -18.17 10.44 11.79
C PHE A 95 -19.58 9.91 12.09
N PHE A 96 -19.75 9.13 13.16
CA PHE A 96 -21.00 8.41 13.45
C PHE A 96 -21.68 8.83 14.76
N GLY A 97 -21.18 9.90 15.41
CA GLY A 97 -21.80 10.46 16.62
C GLY A 97 -21.74 9.54 17.83
N PHE A 98 -20.80 8.59 17.85
CA PHE A 98 -20.58 7.72 18.99
C PHE A 98 -20.05 8.53 20.19
N THR A 99 -20.50 8.22 21.41
CA THR A 99 -20.13 8.99 22.60
C THR A 99 -19.58 8.15 23.75
N ASP A 100 -19.72 6.82 23.66
CA ASP A 100 -19.20 5.93 24.69
C ASP A 100 -17.67 5.79 24.58
N ASP A 101 -17.07 5.34 25.69
CA ASP A 101 -15.63 5.08 25.75
C ASP A 101 -15.22 3.78 25.06
N ARG A 102 -16.18 2.88 24.80
CA ARG A 102 -15.95 1.51 24.29
C ARG A 102 -17.08 1.06 23.39
N LEU A 103 -16.72 0.42 22.27
CA LEU A 103 -17.65 -0.31 21.42
C LEU A 103 -17.79 -1.74 21.96
N THR A 104 -19.01 -2.13 22.33
CA THR A 104 -19.32 -3.39 23.03
C THR A 104 -20.48 -4.13 22.36
N PRO A 105 -20.72 -5.41 22.70
CA PRO A 105 -21.87 -6.17 22.20
C PRO A 105 -23.22 -5.48 22.45
N GLU A 106 -23.32 -4.61 23.47
CA GLU A 106 -24.56 -3.93 23.84
C GLU A 106 -24.84 -2.64 23.05
N ASN A 107 -23.82 -1.99 22.47
CA ASN A 107 -24.00 -0.69 21.81
C ASN A 107 -23.64 -0.67 20.31
N TRP A 108 -22.91 -1.68 19.80
CA TRP A 108 -22.38 -1.63 18.43
C TRP A 108 -23.44 -1.57 17.33
N GLU A 109 -24.62 -2.18 17.52
CA GLU A 109 -25.68 -2.16 16.50
C GLU A 109 -26.15 -0.73 16.22
N SER A 110 -26.23 0.12 17.24
CA SER A 110 -26.61 1.52 17.09
C SER A 110 -25.58 2.31 16.27
N VAL A 111 -24.29 2.00 16.46
CA VAL A 111 -23.19 2.58 15.68
C VAL A 111 -23.21 2.07 14.25
N TYR A 112 -23.48 0.78 14.04
CA TYR A 112 -23.61 0.20 12.71
C TYR A 112 -24.74 0.88 11.92
N ASP A 113 -25.90 1.05 12.55
CA ASP A 113 -27.07 1.65 11.90
C ASP A 113 -26.83 3.15 11.60
N SER A 114 -26.18 3.88 12.52
CA SER A 114 -25.80 5.28 12.28
C SER A 114 -24.76 5.42 11.16
N ALA A 115 -23.73 4.56 11.16
CA ALA A 115 -22.73 4.52 10.10
C ALA A 115 -23.38 4.25 8.74
N LEU A 116 -24.31 3.28 8.66
CA LEU A 116 -25.04 2.97 7.44
C LEU A 116 -25.86 4.17 6.93
N GLU A 117 -26.56 4.88 7.82
CA GLU A 117 -27.31 6.08 7.46
C GLU A 117 -26.40 7.21 6.94
N LYS A 118 -25.26 7.44 7.60
CA LYS A 118 -24.27 8.45 7.20
C LYS A 118 -23.62 8.11 5.86
N MET A 119 -23.16 6.87 5.70
CA MET A 119 -22.45 6.41 4.51
C MET A 119 -23.35 6.34 3.27
N ALA A 120 -24.67 6.23 3.44
CA ALA A 120 -25.63 6.27 2.35
C ALA A 120 -25.90 7.68 1.81
N GLN A 121 -25.37 8.74 2.44
CA GLN A 121 -25.58 10.12 1.98
C GLN A 121 -24.85 10.36 0.64
N PRO A 122 -25.49 11.01 -0.35
CA PRO A 122 -24.91 11.19 -1.68
C PRO A 122 -23.59 11.96 -1.70
N ASP A 123 -23.35 12.81 -0.70
CA ASP A 123 -22.14 13.62 -0.54
C ASP A 123 -21.18 13.07 0.52
N TRP A 124 -21.35 11.81 0.94
CA TRP A 124 -20.56 11.19 2.01
C TRP A 124 -19.04 11.27 1.76
N GLU A 125 -18.59 11.00 0.54
CA GLU A 125 -17.17 11.13 0.16
C GLU A 125 -16.63 12.54 0.44
N LYS A 126 -17.41 13.55 0.05
CA LYS A 126 -17.05 14.96 0.27
C LYS A 126 -17.02 15.29 1.76
N GLN A 127 -18.00 14.80 2.52
CA GLN A 127 -18.02 15.00 3.97
C GLN A 127 -16.77 14.43 4.64
N VAL A 128 -16.36 13.21 4.25
CA VAL A 128 -15.14 12.57 4.77
C VAL A 128 -13.89 13.38 4.41
N LEU A 129 -13.74 13.79 3.15
CA LEU A 129 -12.59 14.59 2.70
C LEU A 129 -12.50 15.94 3.43
N ASP A 130 -13.61 16.67 3.51
CA ASP A 130 -13.66 17.99 4.16
C ASP A 130 -13.37 17.87 5.67
N HIS A 131 -14.00 16.91 6.36
CA HIS A 131 -13.80 16.70 7.80
C HIS A 131 -12.38 16.25 8.13
N SER A 132 -11.78 15.46 7.24
CA SER A 132 -10.38 14.99 7.35
C SER A 132 -9.36 16.02 6.86
N LYS A 133 -9.82 17.19 6.36
CA LYS A 133 -9.00 18.24 5.75
C LYS A 133 -8.08 17.71 4.63
N LEU A 134 -8.57 16.78 3.82
CA LEU A 134 -7.84 16.20 2.69
C LEU A 134 -8.16 16.97 1.40
N GLU A 135 -7.15 17.65 0.85
CA GLU A 135 -7.25 18.31 -0.46
C GLU A 135 -7.00 17.33 -1.60
N LYS A 136 -6.01 16.42 -1.43
CA LYS A 136 -5.59 15.44 -2.44
C LYS A 136 -5.09 14.17 -1.79
N VAL A 137 -5.23 13.07 -2.51
CA VAL A 137 -4.89 11.73 -2.04
C VAL A 137 -4.09 11.02 -3.13
N PHE A 138 -2.87 10.62 -2.82
CA PHE A 138 -2.05 9.82 -3.72
C PHE A 138 -2.54 8.37 -3.67
N LEU A 139 -2.77 7.80 -4.83
CA LEU A 139 -3.13 6.41 -5.03
C LEU A 139 -1.88 5.55 -5.21
N THR A 140 -2.05 4.24 -5.10
CA THR A 140 -1.03 3.24 -5.47
C THR A 140 -1.63 2.32 -6.54
N ASN A 141 -1.67 2.80 -7.78
CA ASN A 141 -2.35 2.12 -8.87
C ASN A 141 -1.52 0.96 -9.41
N ASP A 142 -2.19 -0.14 -9.71
CA ASP A 142 -1.60 -1.23 -10.48
C ASP A 142 -1.09 -0.71 -11.84
N PHE A 143 -0.03 -1.33 -12.35
CA PHE A 143 0.65 -0.84 -13.55
C PHE A 143 -0.23 -0.82 -14.81
N ASP A 144 -1.31 -1.60 -14.86
CA ASP A 144 -2.26 -1.70 -15.97
C ASP A 144 -3.59 -0.96 -15.71
N ASP A 145 -3.64 -0.12 -14.67
CA ASP A 145 -4.80 0.75 -14.41
C ASP A 145 -4.98 1.75 -15.58
N PRO A 146 -6.20 1.87 -16.16
CA PRO A 146 -6.46 2.83 -17.22
C PRO A 146 -6.34 4.29 -16.75
N LEU A 147 -6.44 4.56 -15.44
CA LEU A 147 -6.45 5.90 -14.84
C LEU A 147 -7.58 6.76 -15.42
N GLU A 148 -8.79 6.21 -15.44
CA GLU A 148 -9.99 6.81 -16.02
C GLU A 148 -11.19 6.67 -15.08
N GLY A 149 -12.15 7.60 -15.18
CA GLY A 149 -13.37 7.56 -14.38
C GLY A 149 -13.23 8.16 -12.97
N PHE A 150 -12.15 8.91 -12.71
CA PHE A 150 -11.95 9.71 -11.50
C PHE A 150 -11.14 10.98 -11.81
N ASP A 151 -11.18 11.97 -10.92
CA ASP A 151 -10.38 13.20 -11.05
C ASP A 151 -8.94 12.96 -10.57
N THR A 152 -7.98 12.95 -11.51
CA THR A 152 -6.57 12.73 -11.19
C THR A 152 -5.90 13.90 -10.48
N ASN A 153 -6.60 15.04 -10.30
CA ASN A 153 -6.14 16.14 -9.46
C ASN A 153 -6.52 15.96 -7.98
N LEU A 154 -7.57 15.19 -7.69
CA LEU A 154 -7.98 14.81 -6.34
C LEU A 154 -7.32 13.48 -5.96
N TYR A 155 -7.51 12.45 -6.78
CA TYR A 155 -6.93 11.12 -6.62
C TYR A 155 -5.72 10.96 -7.53
N ILE A 156 -4.56 11.31 -7.01
CA ILE A 156 -3.31 11.44 -7.76
C ILE A 156 -2.71 10.06 -8.05
N PRO A 157 -2.49 9.69 -9.32
CA PRO A 157 -1.89 8.40 -9.62
C PRO A 157 -0.45 8.24 -9.14
N CYS A 158 -0.11 7.06 -8.64
CA CYS A 158 1.28 6.62 -8.49
C CYS A 158 1.43 5.22 -9.09
N LEU A 159 2.53 5.00 -9.80
CA LEU A 159 2.80 3.71 -10.44
C LEU A 159 3.31 2.71 -9.40
N ARG A 160 2.49 1.71 -9.07
CA ARG A 160 2.90 0.55 -8.27
C ARG A 160 3.75 -0.39 -9.12
N THR A 161 4.91 -0.77 -8.61
CA THR A 161 5.90 -1.53 -9.40
C THR A 161 6.21 -2.94 -8.88
N ASP A 162 5.63 -3.35 -7.74
CA ASP A 162 5.88 -4.65 -7.11
C ASP A 162 5.74 -5.83 -8.08
N ASP A 163 4.67 -5.84 -8.88
CA ASP A 163 4.41 -6.94 -9.82
C ASP A 163 5.46 -7.01 -10.93
N LEU A 164 5.87 -5.86 -11.48
CA LEU A 164 6.88 -5.76 -12.53
C LEU A 164 8.25 -6.23 -12.02
N VAL A 165 8.59 -5.86 -10.79
CA VAL A 165 9.91 -6.15 -10.20
C VAL A 165 9.98 -7.59 -9.67
N PHE A 166 9.00 -8.05 -8.89
CA PHE A 166 9.11 -9.31 -8.16
C PHE A 166 8.26 -10.45 -8.75
N HIS A 167 7.36 -10.16 -9.68
CA HIS A 167 6.35 -11.12 -10.13
C HIS A 167 6.27 -11.29 -11.65
N PHE A 168 7.24 -10.79 -12.41
CA PHE A 168 7.31 -11.00 -13.87
C PHE A 168 7.32 -12.48 -14.28
N THR A 169 7.76 -13.41 -13.43
CA THR A 169 7.70 -14.86 -13.72
C THR A 169 6.28 -15.42 -13.73
N LYS A 170 5.31 -14.73 -13.11
CA LYS A 170 3.90 -15.12 -13.13
C LYS A 170 3.31 -14.82 -14.51
N LYS A 171 2.76 -15.85 -15.17
CA LYS A 171 2.10 -15.70 -16.48
C LYS A 171 1.03 -14.61 -16.51
N ALA A 172 0.25 -14.47 -15.44
CA ALA A 172 -0.78 -13.44 -15.33
C ALA A 172 -0.19 -12.01 -15.39
N VAL A 173 0.98 -11.78 -14.80
CA VAL A 173 1.67 -10.47 -14.86
C VAL A 173 2.19 -10.20 -16.26
N GLN A 174 2.78 -11.20 -16.93
CA GLN A 174 3.23 -11.08 -18.32
C GLN A 174 2.07 -10.70 -19.25
N GLN A 175 0.93 -11.38 -19.11
CA GLN A 175 -0.27 -11.11 -19.92
C GLN A 175 -0.87 -9.74 -19.66
N ARG A 176 -0.91 -9.27 -18.41
CA ARG A 176 -1.36 -7.92 -18.06
C ARG A 176 -0.44 -6.87 -18.66
N LEU A 177 0.88 -7.05 -18.57
CA LEU A 177 1.87 -6.13 -19.14
C LEU A 177 1.76 -6.06 -20.66
N GLU A 178 1.67 -7.22 -21.34
CA GLU A 178 1.48 -7.27 -22.79
C GLU A 178 0.18 -6.59 -23.19
N LYS A 179 -0.93 -6.84 -22.48
CA LYS A 179 -2.22 -6.19 -22.75
C LYS A 179 -2.16 -4.66 -22.57
N ALA A 180 -1.50 -4.19 -21.52
CA ALA A 180 -1.40 -2.76 -21.21
C ALA A 180 -0.46 -2.01 -22.17
N THR A 181 0.56 -2.68 -22.69
CA THR A 181 1.63 -2.04 -23.48
C THR A 181 1.62 -2.42 -24.95
N GLU A 182 0.86 -3.44 -25.35
CA GLU A 182 0.90 -4.08 -26.67
C GLU A 182 2.31 -4.58 -27.05
N ILE A 183 3.11 -4.96 -26.05
CA ILE A 183 4.49 -5.44 -26.22
C ILE A 183 4.66 -6.79 -25.54
N GLU A 184 5.03 -7.81 -26.32
CA GLU A 184 5.49 -9.09 -25.78
C GLU A 184 6.96 -8.96 -25.33
N VAL A 185 7.18 -9.00 -24.02
CA VAL A 185 8.51 -8.89 -23.43
C VAL A 185 9.26 -10.20 -23.59
N HIS A 186 10.32 -10.22 -24.39
CA HIS A 186 11.15 -11.42 -24.67
C HIS A 186 12.65 -11.20 -24.45
N ASP A 187 13.05 -9.98 -24.15
CA ASP A 187 14.40 -9.58 -23.77
C ASP A 187 14.39 -8.25 -23.00
N VAL A 188 15.58 -7.76 -22.67
CA VAL A 188 15.76 -6.49 -21.95
C VAL A 188 15.30 -5.26 -22.72
N VAL A 189 15.34 -5.31 -24.06
CA VAL A 189 14.94 -4.17 -24.90
C VAL A 189 13.43 -4.01 -24.83
N THR A 190 12.70 -5.10 -25.11
CA THR A 190 11.24 -5.12 -25.04
C THR A 190 10.72 -4.91 -23.61
N MET A 191 11.43 -5.38 -22.58
CA MET A 191 11.09 -5.06 -21.19
C MET A 191 11.19 -3.55 -20.91
N ARG A 192 12.27 -2.91 -21.36
CA ARG A 192 12.46 -1.46 -21.21
C ARG A 192 11.38 -0.69 -21.97
N GLU A 193 11.07 -1.08 -23.20
CA GLU A 193 10.03 -0.44 -24.02
C GLU A 193 8.64 -0.56 -23.36
N ALA A 194 8.29 -1.74 -22.83
CA ALA A 194 7.06 -1.95 -22.10
C ALA A 194 6.97 -1.04 -20.85
N ILE A 195 8.02 -1.02 -20.01
CA ILE A 195 8.06 -0.13 -18.84
C ILE A 195 7.96 1.34 -19.26
N GLY A 196 8.66 1.75 -20.32
CA GLY A 196 8.60 3.12 -20.83
C GLY A 196 7.19 3.53 -21.29
N LYS A 197 6.43 2.63 -21.92
CA LYS A 197 5.02 2.88 -22.26
C LYS A 197 4.15 3.09 -21.02
N LEU A 198 4.40 2.35 -19.94
CA LEU A 198 3.70 2.55 -18.66
C LEU A 198 3.99 3.93 -18.07
N PHE A 199 5.27 4.34 -18.04
CA PHE A 199 5.64 5.68 -17.58
C PHE A 199 4.99 6.78 -18.43
N ALA A 200 4.97 6.62 -19.75
CA ALA A 200 4.32 7.58 -20.64
C ALA A 200 2.81 7.71 -20.33
N HIS A 201 2.12 6.59 -20.12
CA HIS A 201 0.70 6.56 -19.73
C HIS A 201 0.46 7.26 -18.39
N PHE A 202 1.19 6.86 -17.35
CA PHE A 202 1.04 7.43 -16.00
C PHE A 202 1.37 8.93 -15.98
N CYS A 203 2.45 9.36 -16.63
CA CYS A 203 2.82 10.78 -16.70
C CYS A 203 1.77 11.60 -17.46
N ALA A 204 1.21 11.07 -18.55
CA ALA A 204 0.14 11.74 -19.30
C ALA A 204 -1.14 11.93 -18.47
N LYS A 205 -1.36 11.08 -17.46
CA LYS A 205 -2.50 11.14 -16.53
C LYS A 205 -2.19 11.88 -15.23
N GLY A 206 -0.99 12.49 -15.12
CA GLY A 206 -0.62 13.36 -14.01
C GLY A 206 0.01 12.67 -12.81
N ALA A 207 0.54 11.45 -12.98
CA ALA A 207 1.18 10.71 -11.91
C ALA A 207 2.30 11.50 -11.22
N LYS A 208 2.47 11.27 -9.91
CA LYS A 208 3.42 12.02 -9.08
C LYS A 208 4.53 11.19 -8.44
N ALA A 209 4.43 9.87 -8.45
CA ALA A 209 5.46 8.99 -7.92
C ALA A 209 5.40 7.60 -8.55
N CYS A 210 6.47 6.83 -8.32
CA CYS A 210 6.44 5.38 -8.34
C CYS A 210 6.51 4.86 -6.90
N ALA A 211 5.97 3.68 -6.62
CA ALA A 211 6.03 3.07 -5.30
C ALA A 211 6.32 1.56 -5.39
N ILE A 212 6.98 1.04 -4.35
CA ILE A 212 7.31 -0.39 -4.23
C ILE A 212 7.50 -0.80 -2.77
N SER A 213 7.00 -2.00 -2.43
CA SER A 213 7.39 -2.68 -1.20
C SER A 213 8.51 -3.68 -1.46
N ILE A 214 9.57 -3.64 -0.65
CA ILE A 214 10.82 -4.33 -0.94
C ILE A 214 11.17 -5.31 0.20
N PRO A 215 11.49 -6.58 -0.11
CA PRO A 215 11.93 -7.52 0.90
C PRO A 215 13.33 -7.19 1.42
N PRO A 216 13.66 -7.54 2.67
CA PRO A 216 14.93 -7.20 3.30
C PRO A 216 16.15 -7.78 2.57
N SER A 217 15.97 -8.89 1.85
CA SER A 217 17.02 -9.54 1.05
C SER A 217 17.31 -8.87 -0.30
N PHE A 218 16.49 -7.90 -0.73
CA PHE A 218 16.67 -7.28 -2.05
C PHE A 218 17.85 -6.31 -2.06
N GLN A 219 18.72 -6.46 -3.06
CA GLN A 219 19.84 -5.57 -3.29
C GLN A 219 19.75 -5.03 -4.72
N PRO A 220 19.44 -3.74 -4.93
CA PRO A 220 19.46 -3.15 -6.25
C PRO A 220 20.89 -3.12 -6.77
N MET A 221 21.08 -3.59 -8.00
CA MET A 221 22.37 -3.60 -8.66
C MET A 221 22.20 -3.47 -10.17
N LYS A 222 23.24 -2.95 -10.83
CA LYS A 222 23.28 -2.93 -12.29
C LYS A 222 23.57 -4.35 -12.81
N CYS A 223 22.72 -4.84 -13.69
CA CYS A 223 22.82 -6.18 -14.26
C CYS A 223 23.42 -6.18 -15.68
N ASP A 224 24.03 -7.29 -16.09
CA ASP A 224 24.43 -7.52 -17.48
C ASP A 224 23.19 -7.77 -18.36
N PRO A 225 22.93 -6.95 -19.41
CA PRO A 225 21.71 -7.08 -20.21
C PRO A 225 21.62 -8.41 -20.99
N GLY A 226 22.75 -9.00 -21.36
CA GLY A 226 22.80 -10.28 -22.07
C GLY A 226 22.34 -11.43 -21.18
N ALA A 227 22.85 -11.50 -19.95
CA ALA A 227 22.46 -12.47 -18.94
C ALA A 227 20.96 -12.36 -18.61
N VAL A 228 20.45 -11.14 -18.39
CA VAL A 228 19.03 -10.92 -18.09
C VAL A 228 18.14 -11.31 -19.27
N SER A 229 18.54 -11.02 -20.51
CA SER A 229 17.78 -11.43 -21.70
C SER A 229 17.63 -12.94 -21.79
N ALA A 230 18.65 -13.71 -21.41
CA ALA A 230 18.54 -15.16 -21.33
C ALA A 230 17.56 -15.60 -20.24
N ILE A 231 17.55 -14.93 -19.08
CA ILE A 231 16.62 -15.20 -17.97
C ILE A 231 15.17 -14.91 -18.38
N ILE A 232 14.90 -13.80 -19.07
CA ILE A 232 13.57 -13.45 -19.59
C ILE A 232 13.04 -14.57 -20.50
N LYS A 233 13.86 -15.06 -21.43
CA LYS A 233 13.49 -16.18 -22.32
C LYS A 233 13.14 -17.45 -21.55
N ARG A 234 13.81 -17.72 -20.43
CA ARG A 234 13.49 -18.85 -19.54
C ARG A 234 12.19 -18.62 -18.77
N ALA A 235 11.98 -17.40 -18.26
CA ALA A 235 10.77 -17.00 -17.56
C ALA A 235 9.51 -17.12 -18.46
N ASN A 236 9.60 -16.68 -19.72
CA ASN A 236 8.49 -16.82 -20.68
C ASN A 236 8.15 -18.27 -20.98
N LYS A 237 9.16 -19.15 -20.99
CA LYS A 237 8.97 -20.61 -21.12
C LYS A 237 8.51 -21.29 -19.83
N GLN A 238 8.21 -20.52 -18.78
CA GLN A 238 7.80 -21.01 -17.46
C GLN A 238 8.79 -22.01 -16.85
N GLN A 239 10.08 -21.83 -17.17
CA GLN A 239 11.13 -22.64 -16.57
C GLN A 239 11.41 -22.15 -15.15
N LYS A 240 11.71 -23.08 -14.25
CA LYS A 240 12.14 -22.74 -12.89
C LYS A 240 13.44 -21.93 -12.96
N LEU A 241 13.40 -20.70 -12.46
CA LEU A 241 14.59 -19.87 -12.26
C LEU A 241 15.26 -20.25 -10.94
N THR A 242 16.58 -20.08 -10.89
CA THR A 242 17.30 -20.09 -9.60
C THR A 242 17.08 -18.78 -8.85
N ASP A 243 17.35 -18.77 -7.54
CA ASP A 243 17.21 -17.56 -6.72
C ASP A 243 18.08 -16.40 -7.25
N ALA A 244 19.29 -16.71 -7.73
CA ALA A 244 20.18 -15.73 -8.33
C ALA A 244 19.63 -15.15 -9.64
N GLU A 245 19.00 -15.97 -10.47
CA GLU A 245 18.36 -15.51 -11.71
C GLU A 245 17.13 -14.65 -11.42
N GLN A 246 16.32 -15.03 -10.42
CA GLN A 246 15.19 -14.21 -9.99
C GLN A 246 15.65 -12.87 -9.43
N ALA A 247 16.68 -12.87 -8.57
CA ALA A 247 17.26 -11.64 -8.03
C ALA A 247 17.80 -10.71 -9.15
N MET A 248 18.49 -11.27 -10.15
CA MET A 248 19.02 -10.50 -11.29
C MET A 248 17.91 -9.90 -12.16
N LEU A 249 16.82 -10.65 -12.39
CA LEU A 249 15.65 -10.16 -13.12
C LEU A 249 14.96 -9.02 -12.37
N SER A 250 14.73 -9.19 -11.06
CA SER A 250 14.16 -8.14 -10.22
C SER A 250 15.05 -6.90 -10.16
N ALA A 251 16.35 -7.06 -9.97
CA ALA A 251 17.30 -5.95 -9.97
C ALA A 251 17.30 -5.21 -11.32
N PHE A 252 17.21 -5.92 -12.44
CA PHE A 252 17.13 -5.29 -13.77
C PHE A 252 15.84 -4.47 -13.95
N ALA A 253 14.68 -5.03 -13.61
CA ALA A 253 13.40 -4.32 -13.70
C ALA A 253 13.39 -3.09 -12.79
N PHE A 254 13.83 -3.24 -11.54
CA PHE A 254 13.94 -2.14 -10.57
C PHE A 254 14.88 -1.01 -11.05
N TRP A 255 16.06 -1.38 -11.57
CA TRP A 255 17.02 -0.41 -12.11
C TRP A 255 16.46 0.33 -13.32
N THR A 256 15.77 -0.39 -14.22
CA THR A 256 15.10 0.19 -15.40
C THR A 256 14.01 1.19 -14.99
N ILE A 257 13.19 0.86 -14.00
CA ILE A 257 12.18 1.77 -13.44
C ILE A 257 12.85 3.01 -12.86
N THR A 258 13.95 2.85 -12.12
CA THR A 258 14.68 3.98 -11.56
C THR A 258 15.25 4.91 -12.64
N GLU A 259 15.73 4.36 -13.76
CA GLU A 259 16.15 5.15 -14.93
C GLU A 259 14.99 5.97 -15.51
N PHE A 260 13.78 5.42 -15.56
CA PHE A 260 12.60 6.16 -15.99
C PHE A 260 12.13 7.18 -14.95
N CYS A 261 12.23 6.89 -13.64
CA CYS A 261 12.01 7.89 -12.60
C CYS A 261 12.94 9.10 -12.79
N ALA A 262 14.21 8.85 -13.11
CA ALA A 262 15.16 9.92 -13.42
C ALA A 262 14.79 10.71 -14.68
N GLU A 263 14.38 10.03 -15.76
CA GLU A 263 13.98 10.65 -17.03
C GLU A 263 12.74 11.54 -16.85
N HIS A 264 11.73 11.03 -16.15
CA HIS A 264 10.44 11.69 -15.93
C HIS A 264 10.39 12.59 -14.69
N LYS A 265 11.49 12.66 -13.93
CA LYS A 265 11.60 13.43 -12.67
C LYS A 265 10.53 13.04 -11.64
N LEU A 266 10.25 11.75 -11.55
CA LEU A 266 9.35 11.20 -10.54
C LEU A 266 10.16 10.71 -9.34
N PRO A 267 9.73 11.00 -8.09
CA PRO A 267 10.23 10.29 -6.92
C PRO A 267 9.88 8.80 -7.01
N PHE A 268 10.68 7.97 -6.33
CA PHE A 268 10.45 6.54 -6.22
C PHE A 268 10.40 6.14 -4.74
N ASP A 269 9.19 5.91 -4.24
CA ASP A 269 8.91 5.57 -2.85
C ASP A 269 9.34 4.13 -2.57
N LEU A 270 10.21 3.95 -1.57
CA LEU A 270 10.77 2.65 -1.19
C LEU A 270 10.25 2.26 0.21
N MET A 271 9.35 1.28 0.27
CA MET A 271 8.86 0.70 1.52
C MET A 271 9.66 -0.57 1.84
N ILE A 272 10.70 -0.44 2.66
CA ILE A 272 11.74 -1.47 2.82
C ILE A 272 11.48 -2.32 4.07
N GLY A 273 11.48 -3.65 3.89
CA GLY A 273 11.64 -4.63 4.96
C GLY A 273 10.57 -5.72 5.06
N VAL A 274 9.59 -5.75 4.16
CA VAL A 274 8.47 -6.71 4.27
C VAL A 274 8.80 -8.10 3.74
N ASN A 275 8.47 -9.14 4.50
CA ASN A 275 8.39 -10.52 4.04
C ASN A 275 6.92 -10.89 3.85
N ARG A 276 6.56 -11.30 2.65
CA ARG A 276 5.18 -11.70 2.34
C ARG A 276 4.88 -13.09 2.89
N ARG A 277 3.67 -13.31 3.38
CA ARG A 277 3.11 -14.61 3.82
C ARG A 277 3.97 -15.36 4.85
N VAL A 278 4.46 -14.66 5.86
CA VAL A 278 5.17 -15.28 6.99
C VAL A 278 4.20 -16.06 7.88
N TYR A 279 3.00 -15.53 8.10
CA TYR A 279 1.92 -16.23 8.78
C TYR A 279 0.93 -16.80 7.74
N GLU A 280 1.22 -18.00 7.24
CA GLU A 280 0.51 -18.60 6.09
C GLU A 280 -1.00 -18.79 6.33
N ASP A 281 -1.38 -19.08 7.58
CA ASP A 281 -2.78 -19.29 8.00
C ASP A 281 -3.46 -18.02 8.52
N GLY A 282 -2.79 -16.86 8.46
CA GLY A 282 -3.38 -15.58 8.85
C GLY A 282 -4.56 -15.17 7.97
N VAL A 283 -5.31 -14.17 8.44
CA VAL A 283 -6.41 -13.54 7.69
C VAL A 283 -5.91 -12.85 6.42
N PHE A 284 -6.82 -12.56 5.49
CA PHE A 284 -6.58 -11.78 4.27
C PHE A 284 -5.87 -10.47 4.63
N GLN A 285 -4.76 -10.19 3.94
CA GLN A 285 -3.83 -9.07 4.19
C GLN A 285 -3.10 -9.07 5.55
N GLY A 286 -3.45 -9.93 6.50
CA GLY A 286 -2.79 -10.09 7.82
C GLY A 286 -1.78 -11.25 7.87
N GLN A 287 -1.03 -11.48 6.78
CA GLN A 287 -0.08 -12.61 6.67
C GLN A 287 1.39 -12.17 6.61
N ASP A 288 1.63 -10.90 6.35
CA ASP A 288 2.95 -10.37 6.07
C ASP A 288 3.63 -9.94 7.38
N LEU A 289 4.92 -10.21 7.51
CA LEU A 289 5.75 -9.77 8.65
C LEU A 289 7.10 -9.28 8.10
N PHE A 290 8.14 -9.24 8.93
CA PHE A 290 9.43 -8.72 8.52
C PHE A 290 10.60 -9.42 9.21
N ASP A 291 11.75 -9.41 8.53
CA ASP A 291 13.04 -9.69 9.14
C ASP A 291 13.79 -8.37 9.33
N LYS A 292 14.07 -8.02 10.59
CA LYS A 292 14.75 -6.76 10.94
C LYS A 292 16.20 -6.66 10.44
N ARG A 293 16.79 -7.74 9.94
CA ARG A 293 18.18 -7.80 9.46
C ARG A 293 18.30 -7.22 8.05
N VAL A 294 18.05 -5.92 7.94
CA VAL A 294 18.18 -5.12 6.71
C VAL A 294 18.97 -3.85 7.03
N SER A 295 19.70 -3.34 6.05
CA SER A 295 20.41 -2.06 6.16
C SER A 295 20.22 -1.24 4.89
N LEU A 296 20.29 0.08 4.95
CA LEU A 296 20.25 0.92 3.75
C LEU A 296 21.56 0.86 2.94
N ILE A 297 22.64 0.30 3.49
CA ILE A 297 23.91 0.16 2.77
C ILE A 297 23.82 -0.73 1.51
N GLN A 298 22.88 -1.68 1.47
CA GLN A 298 22.60 -2.50 0.26
C GLN A 298 22.06 -1.65 -0.89
N TYR A 299 21.51 -0.47 -0.62
CA TYR A 299 21.02 0.48 -1.63
C TYR A 299 22.08 1.52 -2.04
N LYS A 300 23.31 1.44 -1.53
CA LYS A 300 24.35 2.44 -1.82
C LYS A 300 24.59 2.63 -3.33
N GLU A 301 24.55 1.55 -4.12
CA GLU A 301 24.77 1.63 -5.56
C GLU A 301 23.65 2.41 -6.25
N LEU A 302 22.40 2.17 -5.83
CA LEU A 302 21.23 2.90 -6.30
C LEU A 302 21.36 4.40 -6.01
N PHE A 303 21.57 4.76 -4.75
CA PHE A 303 21.61 6.18 -4.34
C PHE A 303 22.76 6.94 -5.00
N ASN A 304 23.92 6.30 -5.18
CA ASN A 304 25.05 6.92 -5.88
C ASN A 304 24.84 7.03 -7.39
N ALA A 305 24.09 6.10 -8.01
CA ALA A 305 23.86 6.10 -9.46
C ALA A 305 22.76 7.07 -9.90
N PHE A 306 21.81 7.40 -9.00
CA PHE A 306 20.65 8.23 -9.31
C PHE A 306 20.50 9.44 -8.37
N PRO A 307 21.49 10.35 -8.28
CA PRO A 307 21.40 11.54 -7.43
C PRO A 307 20.26 12.50 -7.84
N GLN A 308 19.72 12.36 -9.04
CA GLN A 308 18.60 13.13 -9.57
C GLN A 308 17.22 12.58 -9.19
N VAL A 309 17.14 11.36 -8.65
CA VAL A 309 15.88 10.75 -8.19
C VAL A 309 15.73 10.99 -6.70
N THR A 310 14.58 11.51 -6.29
CA THR A 310 14.23 11.57 -4.87
C THR A 310 13.68 10.22 -4.44
N PHE A 311 14.21 9.66 -3.36
CA PHE A 311 13.73 8.41 -2.78
C PHE A 311 13.10 8.68 -1.42
N PRO A 312 11.76 8.83 -1.33
CA PRO A 312 11.05 8.77 -0.07
C PRO A 312 11.14 7.34 0.49
N ILE A 313 11.77 7.17 1.64
CA ILE A 313 12.02 5.84 2.21
C ILE A 313 11.23 5.66 3.50
N SER A 314 10.48 4.58 3.56
CA SER A 314 9.84 4.08 4.77
C SER A 314 10.50 2.76 5.18
N VAL A 315 10.90 2.65 6.45
CA VAL A 315 11.50 1.43 6.99
C VAL A 315 10.53 0.74 7.94
N LEU A 316 10.33 -0.57 7.77
CA LEU A 316 9.37 -1.34 8.58
C LEU A 316 9.93 -1.67 9.98
N GLY A 317 11.22 -1.99 10.07
CA GLY A 317 11.88 -2.22 11.35
C GLY A 317 12.27 -0.91 12.03
N SER A 318 11.78 -0.66 13.25
CA SER A 318 12.10 0.57 14.00
C SER A 318 13.61 0.76 14.24
N THR A 319 14.37 -0.35 14.30
CA THR A 319 15.83 -0.35 14.42
C THR A 319 16.55 0.30 13.23
N SER A 320 15.90 0.36 12.07
CA SER A 320 16.45 0.98 10.85
C SER A 320 16.21 2.49 10.79
N ASN A 321 15.42 3.07 11.70
CA ASN A 321 15.11 4.50 11.68
C ASN A 321 16.35 5.40 11.86
N GLN A 322 17.27 5.03 12.76
CA GLN A 322 18.51 5.77 12.93
C GLN A 322 19.37 5.76 11.67
N GLU A 323 19.40 4.62 10.97
CA GLU A 323 20.10 4.51 9.70
C GLU A 323 19.43 5.39 8.64
N LEU A 324 18.10 5.34 8.51
CA LEU A 324 17.35 6.21 7.60
C LEU A 324 17.70 7.70 7.80
N VAL A 325 17.71 8.19 9.04
CA VAL A 325 18.10 9.57 9.35
C VAL A 325 19.55 9.88 8.94
N SER A 326 20.44 8.88 8.97
CA SER A 326 21.84 9.07 8.58
C SER A 326 22.02 9.17 7.05
N TYR A 327 21.03 8.73 6.26
CA TYR A 327 21.00 8.82 4.80
C TYR A 327 20.13 9.98 4.27
N ALA A 328 19.41 10.69 5.15
CA ALA A 328 18.44 11.74 4.80
C ALA A 328 19.08 13.07 4.40
#